data_AF-A0A8T3W844-F1
#
_entry.id   AF-A0A8T3W844-F1
#
_cell.length_a   1.000
_cell.length_b   1.000
_cell.length_c   1.000
_cell.angle_alpha   90.00
_cell.angle_beta   90.00
_cell.angle_gamma   90.00
#
_symmetry.space_group_name_H-M   'P 1'
#
loop_
_entity.id
_entity.type
_entity.pdbx_description
1 polymer ?
#
loop_
_entity_poly.entity_id
_entity_poly.type
_entity_poly.pdbx_seq_one_letter_code
_entity_poly.pdbx_strand_id
1 'polypeptide(L)'
;MDAKEERIRKITSLYYSRPEIQEAIFDFSKNREVSSRFFEAFGKRPDSLQYKRDIFEMARKGATSFHCSVELWKDPLKLSTNQTKDQLNELRSGWDLLIDIDCKYFDFSKKAAQAVVEVLKEYGVKNAGLKFSGNKGFHIMVPWNSFPKAIAGENTKDLFPELPRKIIQFISFQSQKKLSTMLDDNFYEQFKDTKIRRGIKCNNATKLLRSIIW
;
A
#
# COMPACT_ATOMS: atom_id res chain seq x y z
N MET A 1 -15.39 27.90 1.96
CA MET A 1 -14.68 26.89 1.16
C MET A 1 -13.58 27.60 0.42
N ASP A 2 -12.32 27.20 0.60
CA ASP A 2 -11.22 27.85 -0.11
C ASP A 2 -11.20 27.44 -1.60
N ALA A 3 -10.49 28.21 -2.44
CA ALA A 3 -10.44 27.95 -3.89
C ALA A 3 -9.80 26.59 -4.26
N LYS A 4 -8.90 26.07 -3.40
CA LYS A 4 -8.27 24.76 -3.57
C LYS A 4 -9.27 23.64 -3.26
N GLU A 5 -10.07 23.78 -2.22
CA GLU A 5 -11.15 22.85 -1.85
C GLU A 5 -12.19 22.75 -2.98
N GLU A 6 -12.64 23.90 -3.50
CA GLU A 6 -13.59 23.93 -4.62
C GLU A 6 -13.02 23.22 -5.85
N ARG A 7 -11.75 23.49 -6.20
CA ARG A 7 -11.07 22.86 -7.33
C ARG A 7 -10.99 21.34 -7.16
N ILE A 8 -10.58 20.86 -5.99
CA ILE A 8 -10.46 19.43 -5.73
C ILE A 8 -11.84 18.75 -5.80
N ARG A 9 -12.89 19.36 -5.25
CA ARG A 9 -14.26 18.81 -5.33
C ARG A 9 -14.77 18.67 -6.76
N LYS A 10 -14.46 19.65 -7.64
CA LYS A 10 -14.78 19.56 -9.07
C LYS A 10 -14.06 18.39 -9.74
N ILE A 11 -12.76 18.22 -9.45
CA ILE A 11 -11.95 17.13 -10.00
C ILE A 11 -12.45 15.77 -9.51
N THR A 12 -12.71 15.62 -8.20
CA THR A 12 -13.13 14.34 -7.62
C THR A 12 -14.53 13.96 -8.13
N SER A 13 -15.45 14.91 -8.23
CA SER A 13 -16.78 14.68 -8.83
C SER A 13 -16.69 14.19 -10.27
N LEU A 14 -15.84 14.82 -11.10
CA LEU A 14 -15.63 14.40 -12.48
C LEU A 14 -14.95 13.02 -12.59
N TYR A 15 -13.98 12.75 -11.73
CA TYR A 15 -13.24 11.48 -11.76
C TYR A 15 -14.11 10.31 -11.29
N TYR A 16 -14.82 10.46 -10.17
CA TYR A 16 -15.64 9.38 -9.59
C TYR A 16 -17.01 9.22 -10.24
N SER A 17 -17.44 10.12 -11.13
CA SER A 17 -18.65 9.91 -11.93
C SER A 17 -18.47 8.85 -13.03
N ARG A 18 -17.22 8.50 -13.36
CA ARG A 18 -16.86 7.52 -14.40
C ARG A 18 -17.24 6.09 -13.97
N PRO A 19 -18.11 5.38 -14.70
CA PRO A 19 -18.57 4.03 -14.31
C PRO A 19 -17.44 3.02 -14.13
N GLU A 20 -16.41 3.06 -14.99
CA GLU A 20 -15.27 2.16 -14.95
C GLU A 20 -14.39 2.38 -13.70
N ILE A 21 -14.32 3.61 -13.21
CA ILE A 21 -13.61 3.94 -11.97
C ILE A 21 -14.40 3.43 -10.76
N GLN A 22 -15.71 3.63 -10.77
CA GLN A 22 -16.59 3.11 -9.72
C GLN A 22 -16.53 1.59 -9.64
N GLU A 23 -16.56 0.92 -10.79
CA GLU A 23 -16.44 -0.54 -10.86
C GLU A 23 -15.10 -1.04 -10.33
N ALA A 24 -13.98 -0.48 -10.79
CA ALA A 24 -12.65 -0.91 -10.35
C ALA A 24 -12.45 -0.74 -8.83
N ILE A 25 -12.92 0.39 -8.26
CA ILE A 25 -12.82 0.64 -6.82
C ILE A 25 -13.75 -0.29 -6.03
N PHE A 26 -14.98 -0.48 -6.49
CA PHE A 26 -15.95 -1.36 -5.84
C PHE A 26 -15.51 -2.81 -5.85
N ASP A 27 -14.98 -3.30 -6.97
CA ASP A 27 -14.51 -4.67 -7.08
C ASP A 27 -13.26 -4.90 -6.21
N PHE A 28 -12.35 -3.93 -6.14
CA PHE A 28 -11.17 -4.02 -5.28
C PHE A 28 -11.51 -3.94 -3.78
N SER A 29 -12.58 -3.23 -3.41
CA SER A 29 -12.99 -3.04 -2.01
C SER A 29 -13.74 -4.22 -1.40
N LYS A 30 -14.18 -5.19 -2.22
CA LYS A 30 -14.89 -6.38 -1.73
C LYS A 30 -14.09 -7.07 -0.63
N ASN A 31 -14.79 -7.43 0.44
CA ASN A 31 -14.21 -8.07 1.63
C ASN A 31 -13.15 -7.21 2.34
N ARG A 32 -13.09 -5.89 2.12
CA ARG A 32 -12.18 -5.01 2.85
C ARG A 32 -12.97 -4.01 3.68
N GLU A 33 -12.35 -3.58 4.77
CA GLU A 33 -12.79 -2.36 5.43
C GLU A 33 -12.40 -1.18 4.56
N VAL A 34 -13.33 -0.26 4.31
CA VAL A 34 -13.12 0.94 3.50
C VAL A 34 -13.23 2.17 4.39
N SER A 35 -12.42 3.19 4.13
CA SER A 35 -12.54 4.51 4.73
C SER A 35 -12.37 5.60 3.69
N SER A 36 -13.39 6.43 3.55
CA SER A 36 -13.34 7.62 2.69
C SER A 36 -12.55 8.74 3.38
N ARG A 37 -11.62 9.36 2.67
CA ARG A 37 -10.91 10.57 3.13
C ARG A 37 -11.69 11.79 2.66
N PHE A 38 -12.00 12.69 3.58
CA PHE A 38 -12.47 14.04 3.33
C PHE A 38 -11.29 15.02 3.49
N PHE A 39 -11.48 16.33 3.32
CA PHE A 39 -10.39 17.31 3.42
C PHE A 39 -9.66 17.21 4.77
N GLU A 40 -10.39 17.32 5.87
CA GLU A 40 -9.80 17.38 7.21
C GLU A 40 -10.06 16.11 8.05
N ALA A 41 -10.84 15.15 7.55
CA ALA A 41 -11.28 14.00 8.33
C ALA A 41 -11.31 12.70 7.51
N PHE A 42 -11.37 11.58 8.22
CA PHE A 42 -11.73 10.28 7.65
C PHE A 42 -13.18 9.94 7.99
N GLY A 43 -13.82 9.16 7.12
CA GLY A 43 -15.11 8.55 7.41
C GLY A 43 -15.04 7.63 8.63
N LYS A 44 -16.19 7.44 9.27
CA LYS A 44 -16.32 6.53 10.41
C LYS A 44 -15.94 5.10 10.01
N ARG A 45 -15.38 4.36 10.95
CA ARG A 45 -14.93 2.98 10.78
C ARG A 45 -15.58 2.06 11.83
N PRO A 46 -15.85 0.78 11.52
CA PRO A 46 -15.66 0.16 10.20
C PRO A 46 -16.72 0.64 9.20
N ASP A 47 -16.38 0.55 7.91
CA ASP A 47 -17.29 0.84 6.82
C ASP A 47 -16.96 -0.02 5.59
N SER A 48 -17.87 -0.08 4.62
CA SER A 48 -17.74 -0.84 3.39
C SER A 48 -18.55 -0.20 2.27
N LEU A 49 -18.17 -0.44 1.02
CA LEU A 49 -18.96 -0.03 -0.13
C LEU A 49 -19.96 -1.16 -0.46
N GLN A 50 -21.25 -0.86 -0.46
CA GLN A 50 -22.32 -1.83 -0.70
C GLN A 50 -22.74 -1.84 -2.17
N TYR A 51 -22.70 -0.66 -2.80
CA TYR A 51 -23.03 -0.46 -4.21
C TYR A 51 -21.95 0.35 -4.93
N LYS A 52 -21.74 0.10 -6.23
CA LYS A 52 -20.81 0.91 -7.06
C LYS A 52 -21.09 2.41 -6.95
N ARG A 53 -22.37 2.79 -6.89
CA ARG A 53 -22.83 4.18 -6.79
C ARG A 53 -22.43 4.87 -5.49
N ASP A 54 -22.14 4.12 -4.42
CA ASP A 54 -21.70 4.68 -3.14
C ASP A 54 -20.45 5.55 -3.30
N ILE A 55 -19.54 5.17 -4.22
CA ILE A 55 -18.31 5.90 -4.53
C ILE A 55 -18.64 7.31 -5.01
N PHE A 56 -19.55 7.43 -5.98
CA PHE A 56 -19.94 8.73 -6.50
C PHE A 56 -20.72 9.55 -5.46
N GLU A 57 -21.64 8.94 -4.71
CA GLU A 57 -22.39 9.66 -3.68
C GLU A 57 -21.49 10.13 -2.52
N MET A 58 -20.47 9.36 -2.14
CA MET A 58 -19.45 9.79 -1.18
C MET A 58 -18.59 10.93 -1.73
N ALA A 59 -18.19 10.88 -3.01
CA ALA A 59 -17.48 11.98 -3.67
C ALA A 59 -18.31 13.28 -3.67
N ARG A 60 -19.62 13.19 -3.94
CA ARG A 60 -20.55 14.34 -3.86
C ARG A 60 -20.63 14.92 -2.44
N LYS A 61 -20.53 14.07 -1.42
CA LYS A 61 -20.45 14.48 0.00
C LYS A 61 -19.09 15.05 0.38
N GLY A 62 -18.11 15.05 -0.52
CA GLY A 62 -16.78 15.64 -0.31
C GLY A 62 -15.65 14.65 -0.08
N ALA A 63 -15.86 13.35 -0.31
CA ALA A 63 -14.76 12.41 -0.32
C ALA A 63 -13.78 12.77 -1.44
N THR A 64 -12.50 12.80 -1.10
CA THR A 64 -11.39 13.12 -2.00
C THR A 64 -10.63 11.87 -2.42
N SER A 65 -10.54 10.86 -1.55
CA SER A 65 -9.96 9.54 -1.84
C SER A 65 -10.61 8.44 -1.02
N PHE A 66 -10.41 7.20 -1.46
CA PHE A 66 -10.88 5.99 -0.77
C PHE A 66 -9.67 5.16 -0.37
N HIS A 67 -9.69 4.65 0.87
CA HIS A 67 -8.65 3.81 1.45
C HIS A 67 -9.29 2.50 1.88
N CYS A 68 -8.55 1.40 1.85
CA CYS A 68 -9.05 0.12 2.32
C CYS A 68 -7.98 -0.69 3.05
N SER A 69 -8.40 -1.66 3.85
CA SER A 69 -7.51 -2.59 4.54
C SER A 69 -6.74 -3.48 3.55
N VAL A 70 -5.49 -3.81 3.89
CA VAL A 70 -4.75 -4.90 3.22
C VAL A 70 -5.31 -6.26 3.61
N GLU A 71 -5.90 -6.37 4.80
CA GLU A 71 -6.64 -7.54 5.27
C GLU A 71 -7.96 -7.69 4.52
N LEU A 72 -8.33 -8.95 4.28
CA LEU A 72 -9.60 -9.39 3.71
C LEU A 72 -10.43 -10.03 4.83
N TRP A 73 -11.68 -9.62 4.95
CA TRP A 73 -12.61 -9.97 6.02
C TRP A 73 -13.83 -10.70 5.45
N LYS A 74 -14.35 -11.66 6.23
CA LYS A 74 -15.64 -12.29 5.94
C LYS A 74 -16.77 -11.27 5.94
N ASP A 75 -16.73 -10.35 6.93
CA ASP A 75 -17.66 -9.23 7.08
C ASP A 75 -16.92 -8.06 7.74
N PRO A 76 -16.52 -7.03 6.96
CA PRO A 76 -15.80 -5.87 7.48
C PRO A 76 -16.57 -5.08 8.53
N LEU A 77 -17.91 -5.09 8.50
CA LEU A 77 -18.74 -4.31 9.43
C LEU A 77 -18.76 -4.88 10.85
N LYS A 78 -18.26 -6.12 11.03
CA LYS A 78 -18.09 -6.76 12.35
C LYS A 78 -16.79 -6.39 13.06
N LEU A 79 -15.94 -5.58 12.44
CA LEU A 79 -14.68 -5.16 13.05
C LEU A 79 -14.91 -4.22 14.23
N SER A 80 -14.12 -4.39 15.29
CA SER A 80 -14.13 -3.53 16.47
C SER A 80 -12.75 -3.48 17.11
N THR A 81 -12.42 -2.34 17.71
CA THR A 81 -11.15 -2.11 18.41
C THR A 81 -10.95 -2.99 19.63
N ASN A 82 -12.03 -3.57 20.17
CA ASN A 82 -11.99 -4.38 21.38
C ASN A 82 -11.76 -5.88 21.09
N GLN A 83 -11.62 -6.27 19.83
CA GLN A 83 -11.45 -7.67 19.45
C GLN A 83 -10.03 -8.17 19.74
N THR A 84 -9.93 -9.40 20.23
CA THR A 84 -8.64 -10.08 20.39
C THR A 84 -8.08 -10.52 19.03
N LYS A 85 -6.80 -10.89 19.01
CA LYS A 85 -6.17 -11.44 17.80
C LYS A 85 -6.92 -12.65 17.24
N ASP A 86 -7.36 -13.56 18.11
CA ASP A 86 -8.05 -14.78 17.69
C ASP A 86 -9.43 -14.47 17.08
N GLN A 87 -10.18 -13.52 17.67
CA GLN A 87 -11.44 -13.04 17.11
C GLN A 87 -11.25 -12.38 15.73
N LEU A 88 -10.18 -11.60 15.56
CA LEU A 88 -9.82 -11.04 14.25
C LEU A 88 -9.42 -12.14 13.25
N ASN A 89 -8.68 -13.16 13.70
CA ASN A 89 -8.31 -14.31 12.87
C ASN A 89 -9.54 -15.09 12.36
N GLU A 90 -10.56 -15.24 13.21
CA GLU A 90 -11.83 -15.87 12.82
C GLU A 90 -12.58 -15.09 11.74
N LEU A 91 -12.55 -13.75 11.80
CA LEU A 91 -13.13 -12.87 10.78
C LEU A 91 -12.26 -12.75 9.53
N ARG A 92 -10.94 -12.90 9.64
CA ARG A 92 -10.01 -12.74 8.52
C ARG A 92 -10.14 -13.90 7.54
N SER A 93 -10.29 -13.55 6.27
CA SER A 93 -10.26 -14.48 5.13
C SER A 93 -8.88 -14.55 4.49
N GLY A 94 -8.08 -13.48 4.60
CA GLY A 94 -6.75 -13.38 4.02
C GLY A 94 -6.13 -12.00 4.24
N TRP A 95 -5.00 -11.75 3.59
CA TRP A 95 -4.34 -10.45 3.56
C TRP A 95 -3.47 -10.32 2.32
N ASP A 96 -3.43 -9.15 1.71
CA ASP A 96 -2.47 -8.87 0.66
C ASP A 96 -1.16 -8.38 1.26
N LEU A 97 -0.06 -8.66 0.58
CA LEU A 97 1.21 -8.00 0.86
C LEU A 97 1.25 -6.70 0.08
N LEU A 98 1.27 -5.57 0.78
CA LEU A 98 1.49 -4.25 0.21
C LEU A 98 2.89 -3.75 0.61
N ILE A 99 3.61 -3.21 -0.36
CA ILE A 99 4.90 -2.55 -0.20
C ILE A 99 4.70 -1.13 -0.70
N ASP A 100 4.65 -0.15 0.20
CA ASP A 100 4.69 1.26 -0.18
C ASP A 100 6.15 1.69 -0.28
N ILE A 101 6.56 2.25 -1.42
CA ILE A 101 7.89 2.79 -1.70
C ILE A 101 7.77 4.30 -1.73
N ASP A 102 8.17 4.99 -0.66
CA ASP A 102 8.20 6.45 -0.62
C ASP A 102 9.62 7.00 -0.50
N CYS A 103 9.99 7.89 -1.42
CA CYS A 103 11.24 8.62 -1.37
C CYS A 103 11.05 10.03 -1.94
N LYS A 104 11.80 10.98 -1.36
CA LYS A 104 11.81 12.38 -1.82
C LYS A 104 12.24 12.52 -3.29
N TYR A 105 12.97 11.55 -3.81
CA TYR A 105 13.56 11.55 -5.15
C TYR A 105 12.88 10.48 -6.01
N PHE A 106 12.14 10.95 -7.02
CA PHE A 106 11.33 10.08 -7.86
C PHE A 106 12.15 9.00 -8.59
N ASP A 107 13.31 9.38 -9.15
CA ASP A 107 14.17 8.43 -9.85
C ASP A 107 14.73 7.35 -8.91
N PHE A 108 14.99 7.72 -7.64
CA PHE A 108 15.35 6.75 -6.61
C PHE A 108 14.20 5.79 -6.33
N SER A 109 12.98 6.30 -6.13
CA SER A 109 11.79 5.46 -5.91
C SER A 109 11.56 4.49 -7.07
N LYS A 110 11.76 4.95 -8.31
CA LYS A 110 11.61 4.13 -9.51
C LYS A 110 12.63 2.99 -9.53
N LYS A 111 13.91 3.28 -9.25
CA LYS A 111 14.97 2.26 -9.16
C LYS A 111 14.71 1.28 -8.01
N ALA A 112 14.27 1.77 -6.85
CA ALA A 112 13.90 0.92 -5.71
C ALA A 112 12.72 0.00 -6.06
N ALA A 113 11.67 0.52 -6.70
CA ALA A 113 10.54 -0.28 -7.16
C ALA A 113 10.97 -1.34 -8.18
N GLN A 114 11.85 -0.98 -9.11
CA GLN A 114 12.42 -1.92 -10.06
C GLN A 114 13.19 -3.05 -9.34
N ALA A 115 14.06 -2.72 -8.39
CA ALA A 115 14.80 -3.70 -7.59
C ALA A 115 13.87 -4.67 -6.84
N VAL A 116 12.80 -4.16 -6.22
CA VAL A 116 11.80 -4.99 -5.53
C VAL A 116 11.07 -5.93 -6.50
N VAL A 117 10.64 -5.42 -7.65
CA VAL A 117 9.97 -6.24 -8.68
C VAL A 117 10.90 -7.33 -9.21
N GLU A 118 12.18 -7.03 -9.41
CA GLU A 118 13.17 -8.03 -9.86
C GLU A 118 13.40 -9.12 -8.80
N VAL A 119 13.52 -8.75 -7.53
CA VAL A 119 13.59 -9.74 -6.43
C VAL A 119 12.34 -10.61 -6.38
N LEU A 120 11.14 -10.03 -6.47
CA LEU A 120 9.91 -10.82 -6.50
C LEU A 120 9.92 -11.85 -7.64
N LYS A 121 10.38 -11.45 -8.84
CA LYS A 121 10.50 -12.35 -10.00
C LYS A 121 11.55 -13.45 -9.80
N GLU A 122 12.72 -13.12 -9.25
CA GLU A 122 13.79 -14.09 -8.95
C GLU A 122 13.33 -15.20 -8.00
N TYR A 123 12.48 -14.85 -7.03
CA TYR A 123 11.89 -15.80 -6.09
C TYR A 123 10.58 -16.43 -6.60
N GLY A 124 10.27 -16.27 -7.89
CA GLY A 124 9.17 -16.96 -8.56
C GLY A 124 7.78 -16.36 -8.34
N VAL A 125 7.67 -15.15 -7.81
CA VAL A 125 6.38 -14.45 -7.65
C VAL A 125 5.90 -13.97 -9.01
N LYS A 126 4.86 -14.63 -9.55
CA LYS A 126 4.31 -14.34 -10.88
C LYS A 126 3.24 -13.23 -10.87
N ASN A 127 2.53 -13.10 -9.75
CA ASN A 127 1.38 -12.21 -9.63
C ASN A 127 1.72 -11.09 -8.66
N ALA A 128 2.22 -9.97 -9.19
CA ALA A 128 2.43 -8.73 -8.45
C ALA A 128 1.90 -7.54 -9.27
N GLY A 129 1.15 -6.66 -8.61
CA GLY A 129 0.74 -5.37 -9.18
C GLY A 129 1.73 -4.28 -8.81
N LEU A 130 1.99 -3.35 -9.73
CA LEU A 130 2.76 -2.13 -9.50
C LEU A 130 1.89 -0.92 -9.85
N LYS A 131 1.79 0.05 -8.94
CA LYS A 131 1.02 1.28 -9.13
C LYS A 131 1.87 2.47 -8.72
N PHE A 132 1.88 3.53 -9.53
CA PHE A 132 2.41 4.82 -9.11
C PHE A 132 1.49 5.45 -8.05
N SER A 133 2.05 5.93 -6.93
CA SER A 133 1.25 6.43 -5.80
C SER A 133 0.56 7.77 -6.08
N GLY A 134 1.00 8.49 -7.12
CA GLY A 134 0.45 9.79 -7.53
C GLY A 134 1.33 10.99 -7.15
N ASN A 135 2.48 10.75 -6.50
CA ASN A 135 3.45 11.80 -6.15
C ASN A 135 4.88 11.38 -6.50
N LYS A 136 5.57 10.70 -5.59
CA LYS A 136 6.97 10.30 -5.78
C LYS A 136 7.24 8.84 -5.47
N GLY A 137 6.20 8.08 -5.14
CA GLY A 137 6.32 6.71 -4.67
C GLY A 137 5.63 5.70 -5.58
N PHE A 138 5.78 4.44 -5.21
CA PHE A 138 5.18 3.31 -5.90
C PHE A 138 4.62 2.32 -4.89
N HIS A 139 3.45 1.77 -5.16
CA HIS A 139 2.92 0.66 -4.40
C HIS A 139 3.13 -0.63 -5.19
N ILE A 140 3.67 -1.64 -4.53
CA ILE A 140 3.75 -3.00 -5.07
C ILE A 140 2.86 -3.89 -4.21
N MET A 141 2.02 -4.69 -4.85
CA MET A 141 1.05 -5.54 -4.15
C MET A 141 1.15 -6.98 -4.65
N VAL A 142 1.21 -7.93 -3.72
CA VAL A 142 1.06 -9.36 -4.00
C VAL A 142 -0.27 -9.81 -3.38
N PRO A 143 -1.22 -10.30 -4.19
CA PRO A 143 -2.54 -10.66 -3.70
C PRO A 143 -2.48 -11.88 -2.78
N TRP A 144 -3.38 -11.93 -1.80
CA TRP A 144 -3.56 -13.02 -0.84
C TRP A 144 -3.58 -14.40 -1.51
N ASN A 145 -4.25 -14.51 -2.66
CA ASN A 145 -4.40 -15.75 -3.42
C ASN A 145 -3.07 -16.30 -3.97
N SER A 146 -1.98 -15.52 -3.93
CA SER A 146 -0.64 -15.98 -4.30
C SER A 146 0.09 -16.70 -3.15
N PHE A 147 -0.43 -16.64 -1.92
CA PHE A 147 0.18 -17.28 -0.76
C PHE A 147 -0.35 -18.71 -0.57
N PRO A 148 0.47 -19.62 -0.02
CA PRO A 148 -0.02 -20.95 0.35
C PRO A 148 -1.11 -20.84 1.42
N LYS A 149 -1.98 -21.86 1.52
CA LYS A 149 -3.05 -21.88 2.54
C LYS A 149 -2.51 -22.07 3.95
N ALA A 150 -1.40 -22.80 4.09
CA ALA A 150 -0.75 -23.06 5.37
C ALA A 150 0.79 -23.06 5.23
N ILE A 151 1.47 -22.69 6.31
CA ILE A 151 2.93 -22.72 6.45
C ILE A 151 3.25 -23.32 7.82
N ALA A 152 4.12 -24.33 7.86
CA ALA A 152 4.54 -24.99 9.10
C ALA A 152 3.36 -25.50 9.98
N GLY A 153 2.26 -25.91 9.35
CA GLY A 153 1.07 -26.40 10.05
C GLY A 153 0.09 -25.31 10.49
N GLU A 154 0.42 -24.03 10.32
CA GLU A 154 -0.48 -22.91 10.66
C GLU A 154 -1.15 -22.34 9.40
N ASN A 155 -2.41 -21.93 9.52
CA ASN A 155 -3.13 -21.24 8.44
C ASN A 155 -2.48 -19.89 8.16
N THR A 156 -2.11 -19.65 6.90
CA THR A 156 -1.33 -18.46 6.53
C THR A 156 -2.08 -17.15 6.79
N LYS A 157 -3.43 -17.17 6.80
CA LYS A 157 -4.26 -15.99 7.09
C LYS A 157 -4.15 -15.55 8.55
N ASP A 158 -3.82 -16.47 9.45
CA ASP A 158 -3.74 -16.24 10.90
C ASP A 158 -2.35 -15.75 11.32
N LEU A 159 -1.39 -15.82 10.40
CA LEU A 159 -0.02 -15.35 10.59
C LEU A 159 0.14 -13.83 10.39
N PHE A 160 -0.94 -13.08 10.17
CA PHE A 160 -0.91 -11.63 10.11
C PHE A 160 -0.76 -11.02 11.52
N PRO A 161 0.05 -9.96 11.71
CA PRO A 161 0.91 -9.28 10.73
C PRO A 161 2.34 -9.84 10.62
N GLU A 162 2.67 -10.89 11.39
CA GLU A 162 4.05 -11.35 11.57
C GLU A 162 4.69 -11.94 10.32
N LEU A 163 3.96 -12.76 9.57
CA LEU A 163 4.46 -13.31 8.31
C LEU A 163 4.69 -12.23 7.23
N PRO A 164 3.74 -11.30 6.94
CA PRO A 164 4.01 -10.18 6.05
C PRO A 164 5.28 -9.41 6.45
N ARG A 165 5.47 -9.11 7.75
CA ARG A 165 6.66 -8.40 8.24
C ARG A 165 7.96 -9.15 7.93
N LYS A 166 8.00 -10.47 8.13
CA LYS A 166 9.17 -11.31 7.81
C LYS A 166 9.45 -11.32 6.31
N ILE A 167 8.41 -11.42 5.48
CA ILE A 167 8.53 -11.37 4.02
C ILE A 167 9.10 -10.01 3.58
N ILE A 168 8.56 -8.91 4.11
CA ILE A 168 9.04 -7.55 3.82
C ILE A 168 10.51 -7.39 4.19
N GLN A 169 10.92 -7.85 5.38
CA GLN A 169 12.33 -7.78 5.80
C GLN A 169 13.25 -8.51 4.82
N PHE A 170 12.85 -9.70 4.38
CA PHE A 170 13.60 -10.48 3.41
C PHE A 170 13.68 -9.78 2.05
N ILE A 171 12.54 -9.36 1.49
CA ILE A 171 12.47 -8.66 0.21
C ILE A 171 13.30 -7.38 0.27
N SER A 172 13.20 -6.61 1.35
CA SER A 172 13.97 -5.38 1.55
C SER A 172 15.46 -5.65 1.50
N PHE A 173 15.93 -6.68 2.22
CA PHE A 173 17.34 -7.06 2.23
C PHE A 173 17.87 -7.44 0.85
N GLN A 174 17.11 -8.26 0.09
CA GLN A 174 17.52 -8.65 -1.27
C GLN A 174 17.45 -7.46 -2.24
N SER A 175 16.41 -6.65 -2.13
CA SER A 175 16.19 -5.49 -3.00
C SER A 175 17.25 -4.43 -2.79
N GLN A 176 17.78 -4.29 -1.58
CA GLN A 176 18.92 -3.43 -1.31
C GLN A 176 20.16 -3.85 -2.09
N LYS A 177 20.49 -5.15 -2.07
CA LYS A 177 21.65 -5.69 -2.82
C LYS A 177 21.46 -5.43 -4.31
N LYS A 178 20.27 -5.73 -4.83
CA LYS A 178 19.92 -5.50 -6.22
C LYS A 178 20.03 -4.01 -6.60
N LEU A 179 19.44 -3.13 -5.79
CA LEU A 179 19.49 -1.69 -5.99
C LEU A 179 20.93 -1.17 -6.02
N SER A 180 21.81 -1.66 -5.15
CA SER A 180 23.22 -1.22 -5.16
C SER A 180 23.95 -1.54 -6.46
N THR A 181 23.53 -2.57 -7.20
CA THR A 181 24.09 -2.87 -8.54
C THR A 181 23.48 -2.02 -9.66
N MET A 182 22.33 -1.39 -9.40
CA MET A 182 21.60 -0.57 -10.38
C MET A 182 21.98 0.92 -10.33
N LEU A 183 22.60 1.35 -9.25
CA LEU A 183 23.04 2.74 -9.05
C LEU A 183 24.51 2.83 -9.44
N ASP A 184 24.82 3.70 -10.40
CA ASP A 184 26.21 4.04 -10.73
C ASP A 184 26.74 5.12 -9.77
N ASP A 185 28.06 5.32 -9.73
CA ASP A 185 28.68 6.35 -8.88
C ASP A 185 28.15 7.75 -9.25
N ASN A 186 27.85 7.96 -10.54
CA ASN A 186 27.27 9.19 -11.06
C ASN A 186 25.83 9.42 -10.55
N PHE A 187 25.10 8.39 -10.17
CA PHE A 187 23.74 8.53 -9.65
C PHE A 187 23.71 9.36 -8.36
N TYR A 188 24.79 9.35 -7.56
CA TYR A 188 24.85 10.11 -6.33
C TYR A 188 25.22 11.59 -6.54
N GLU A 189 25.70 11.95 -7.72
CA GLU A 189 26.04 13.33 -8.11
C GLU A 189 24.84 14.27 -7.95
N GLN A 190 23.65 13.80 -8.32
CA GLN A 190 22.40 14.57 -8.22
C GLN A 190 22.02 14.92 -6.76
N PHE A 191 22.69 14.33 -5.77
CA PHE A 191 22.44 14.57 -4.34
C PHE A 191 23.58 15.31 -3.64
N LYS A 192 24.63 15.74 -4.34
CA LYS A 192 25.83 16.40 -3.76
C LYS A 192 25.52 17.59 -2.86
N ASP A 193 24.55 18.41 -3.26
CA ASP A 193 24.16 19.62 -2.50
C ASP A 193 23.04 19.36 -1.49
N THR A 194 22.59 18.11 -1.36
CA THR A 194 21.57 17.77 -0.38
C THR A 194 22.21 17.26 0.91
N LYS A 195 21.92 17.91 2.04
CA LYS A 195 22.16 17.33 3.37
C LYS A 195 21.31 16.07 3.56
N ILE A 196 21.83 14.92 3.12
CA ILE A 196 21.28 13.62 3.47
C ILE A 196 21.51 13.44 4.97
N ARG A 197 20.47 13.66 5.79
CA ARG A 197 20.51 13.39 7.23
C ARG A 197 20.66 11.88 7.42
N ARG A 198 21.89 11.41 7.60
CA ARG A 198 22.20 10.06 8.08
C ARG A 198 21.77 9.96 9.55
N GLY A 199 20.51 9.62 9.80
CA GLY A 199 19.97 9.45 11.16
C GLY A 199 20.72 8.37 11.97
N ILE A 200 20.74 8.54 13.30
CA ILE A 200 21.55 7.83 14.31
C ILE A 200 21.45 6.30 14.19
N LYS A 201 22.37 5.74 13.41
CA LYS A 201 23.22 4.54 13.59
C LYS A 201 23.78 4.26 12.20
N CYS A 202 24.78 5.06 11.87
CA CYS A 202 25.61 4.91 10.70
C CYS A 202 26.64 3.83 11.03
N ASN A 203 26.56 2.70 10.31
CA ASN A 203 27.68 1.97 9.74
C ASN A 203 27.10 1.02 8.67
N ASN A 204 27.40 1.34 7.41
CA ASN A 204 27.07 0.62 6.17
C ASN A 204 25.61 0.69 5.66
N ALA A 205 25.40 1.50 4.62
CA ALA A 205 24.44 1.47 3.49
C ALA A 205 23.01 0.87 3.60
N THR A 206 22.49 0.58 4.81
CA THR A 206 21.35 -0.34 5.01
C THR A 206 20.01 0.34 5.32
N LYS A 207 19.96 1.68 5.42
CA LYS A 207 18.78 2.36 5.97
C LYS A 207 18.02 3.32 5.07
N LEU A 208 18.48 3.69 3.88
CA LEU A 208 17.58 4.40 2.95
C LEU A 208 16.35 3.52 2.64
N LEU A 209 16.53 2.20 2.55
CA LEU A 209 15.46 1.23 2.29
C LEU A 209 14.44 1.05 3.43
N ARG A 210 14.84 1.17 4.70
CA ARG A 210 13.91 1.00 5.85
C ARG A 210 12.94 2.16 6.01
N SER A 211 13.28 3.34 5.49
CA SER A 211 12.34 4.46 5.39
C SER A 211 11.51 4.42 4.11
N ILE A 212 11.92 3.61 3.13
CA ILE A 212 11.27 3.49 1.83
C ILE A 212 10.12 2.50 1.89
N ILE A 213 10.24 1.39 2.64
CA ILE A 213 9.20 0.35 2.71
C ILE A 213 8.36 0.51 3.99
N TRP A 214 7.13 1.00 3.84
CA TRP A 214 6.09 0.99 4.88
C TRP A 214 4.87 0.18 4.44
#